data_AF-A0A8C0SCQ7-F1
#
_entry.id   AF-A0A8C0SCQ7-F1
#
_cell.length_a   1.000
_cell.length_b   1.000
_cell.length_c   1.000
_cell.angle_alpha   90.00
_cell.angle_beta   90.00
_cell.angle_gamma   90.00
#
_symmetry.space_group_name_H-M   'P 1'
#
loop_
_entity.id
_entity.type
_entity.pdbx_description
1 polymer ?
#
loop_
_entity_poly.entity_id
_entity_poly.type
_entity_poly.pdbx_seq_one_letter_code
_entity_poly.pdbx_strand_id
1 'polypeptide(L)'
;MALRGLSVLELAGLAPGPLCGMILADFGARVVRVDRLGARGNMNILARGKRSLALDLQRPQGAAVLRRLCARADVVLEPYRHGVMEKLQLGPEILQRENPRLIYARLSGFGQSGRFSKTAGHDINFLALSGGRNSIPEFFPVAFSTNGAVGKSSRTEFIRWWSTFLHNLDGRWGVHGCWSIGTPVLQAADQRTWTKV
;
A
#
# COMPACT_ATOMS: atom_id res chain seq x y z
N MET A 1 4.40 -24.21 -4.90
CA MET A 1 4.63 -22.77 -4.61
C MET A 1 3.92 -22.42 -3.31
N ALA A 2 4.58 -21.61 -2.47
CA ALA A 2 4.19 -21.39 -1.07
C ALA A 2 2.83 -20.67 -0.89
N LEU A 3 2.45 -19.81 -1.84
CA LEU A 3 1.21 -19.02 -1.78
C LEU A 3 0.12 -19.52 -2.72
N ARG A 4 0.21 -20.78 -3.16
CA ARG A 4 -0.78 -21.37 -4.08
C ARG A 4 -2.17 -21.35 -3.45
N GLY A 5 -3.16 -20.90 -4.22
CA GLY A 5 -4.55 -20.85 -3.79
C GLY A 5 -4.95 -19.57 -3.05
N LEU A 6 -4.02 -18.64 -2.81
CA LEU A 6 -4.36 -17.29 -2.36
C LEU A 6 -4.83 -16.43 -3.53
N SER A 7 -5.89 -15.65 -3.29
CA SER A 7 -6.44 -14.68 -4.23
C SER A 7 -6.16 -13.26 -3.74
N VAL A 8 -5.42 -12.50 -4.53
CA VAL A 8 -4.98 -11.14 -4.20
C VAL A 8 -5.55 -10.16 -5.21
N LEU A 9 -6.15 -9.07 -4.71
CA LEU A 9 -6.55 -7.92 -5.50
C LEU A 9 -5.55 -6.80 -5.28
N GLU A 10 -4.91 -6.34 -6.35
CA GLU A 10 -3.99 -5.22 -6.32
C GLU A 10 -4.64 -4.01 -6.96
N LEU A 11 -4.84 -2.92 -6.22
CA LEU A 11 -5.28 -1.66 -6.82
C LEU A 11 -4.09 -0.97 -7.49
N ALA A 12 -4.27 -0.49 -8.72
CA ALA A 12 -3.19 0.12 -9.47
C ALA A 12 -2.59 1.33 -8.72
N GLY A 13 -1.28 1.32 -8.57
CA GLY A 13 -0.51 2.36 -7.90
C GLY A 13 0.93 2.42 -8.40
N LEU A 14 1.77 3.15 -7.66
CA LEU A 14 3.20 3.27 -7.94
C LEU A 14 4.00 2.14 -7.27
N ALA A 15 5.28 2.05 -7.63
CA ALA A 15 6.24 0.98 -7.34
C ALA A 15 5.98 0.07 -6.11
N PRO A 16 5.79 0.55 -4.86
CA PRO A 16 5.63 -0.34 -3.70
C PRO A 16 4.42 -1.29 -3.79
N GLY A 17 3.29 -0.83 -4.31
CA GLY A 17 2.09 -1.66 -4.48
C GLY A 17 2.31 -2.81 -5.47
N PRO A 18 2.65 -2.50 -6.73
CA PRO A 18 2.96 -3.50 -7.74
C PRO A 18 4.16 -4.38 -7.39
N LEU A 19 5.17 -3.88 -6.66
CA LEU A 19 6.27 -4.73 -6.19
C LEU A 19 5.76 -5.81 -5.23
N CYS A 20 4.92 -5.44 -4.26
CA CYS A 20 4.32 -6.39 -3.32
C CYS A 20 3.51 -7.47 -4.05
N GLY A 21 2.60 -7.08 -4.94
CA GLY A 21 1.81 -8.06 -5.67
C GLY A 21 2.64 -8.90 -6.65
N MET A 22 3.75 -8.38 -7.18
CA MET A 22 4.66 -9.17 -8.02
C MET A 22 5.33 -10.27 -7.20
N ILE A 23 5.83 -9.94 -6.01
CA ILE A 23 6.41 -10.93 -5.09
C ILE A 23 5.37 -12.01 -4.76
N LEU A 24 4.13 -11.62 -4.42
CA LEU A 24 3.06 -12.59 -4.14
C LEU A 24 2.76 -13.50 -5.34
N ALA A 25 2.73 -12.94 -6.55
CA ALA A 25 2.54 -13.71 -7.78
C ALA A 25 3.70 -14.68 -8.04
N ASP A 26 4.94 -14.24 -7.86
CA ASP A 26 6.15 -15.05 -8.03
C ASP A 26 6.16 -16.25 -7.06
N PHE A 27 5.59 -16.09 -5.85
CA PHE A 27 5.39 -17.18 -4.88
C PHE A 27 4.10 -17.99 -5.08
N GLY A 28 3.37 -17.78 -6.17
CA GLY A 28 2.26 -18.61 -6.63
C GLY A 28 0.85 -18.13 -6.25
N ALA A 29 0.70 -16.93 -5.69
CA ALA A 29 -0.61 -16.34 -5.46
C ALA A 29 -1.28 -15.93 -6.79
N ARG A 30 -2.60 -16.02 -6.86
CA ARG A 30 -3.37 -15.50 -7.99
C ARG A 30 -3.62 -14.01 -7.78
N VAL A 31 -2.83 -13.18 -8.45
CA VAL A 31 -2.91 -11.72 -8.34
C VAL A 31 -3.68 -11.13 -9.52
N VAL A 32 -4.73 -10.36 -9.23
CA VAL A 32 -5.49 -9.57 -10.20
C VAL A 32 -5.27 -8.09 -9.90
N ARG A 33 -4.62 -7.39 -10.82
CA ARG A 33 -4.44 -5.94 -10.78
C ARG A 33 -5.68 -5.24 -11.32
N VAL A 34 -6.23 -4.32 -10.55
CA VAL A 34 -7.36 -3.47 -10.91
C VAL A 34 -6.82 -2.12 -11.40
N ASP A 35 -6.86 -1.94 -12.71
CA ASP A 35 -6.43 -0.72 -13.41
C ASP A 35 -7.60 0.27 -13.56
N ARG A 36 -7.28 1.55 -13.70
CA ARG A 36 -8.27 2.56 -14.08
C ARG A 36 -8.61 2.43 -15.56
N LEU A 37 -9.86 2.68 -15.94
CA LEU A 37 -10.24 2.75 -17.36
C LEU A 37 -9.37 3.76 -18.10
N GLY A 38 -8.93 3.40 -19.31
CA GLY A 38 -8.08 4.25 -20.15
C GLY A 38 -6.63 4.36 -19.70
N ALA A 39 -6.22 3.74 -18.58
CA ALA A 39 -4.81 3.60 -18.26
C ALA A 39 -4.16 2.73 -19.32
N ARG A 40 -3.13 3.25 -19.99
CA ARG A 40 -2.24 2.42 -20.83
C ARG A 40 -1.72 1.31 -19.93
N GLY A 41 -2.06 0.06 -20.25
CA GLY A 41 -1.68 -1.09 -19.46
C GLY A 41 -0.18 -1.04 -19.20
N ASN A 42 0.21 -0.69 -17.97
CA ASN A 42 1.62 -0.54 -17.65
C ASN A 42 2.22 -1.95 -17.55
N MET A 43 2.73 -2.42 -18.68
CA MET A 43 3.38 -3.72 -18.89
C MET A 43 4.84 -3.68 -18.41
N ASN A 44 5.16 -2.85 -17.43
CA ASN A 44 6.46 -2.87 -16.77
C ASN A 44 6.66 -4.22 -16.06
N ILE A 45 7.92 -4.54 -15.73
CA ILE A 45 8.34 -5.75 -15.05
C ILE A 45 7.54 -6.07 -13.79
N LEU A 46 7.03 -5.04 -13.09
CA LEU A 46 6.19 -5.19 -11.90
C LEU A 46 4.79 -5.75 -12.18
N ALA A 47 4.38 -5.88 -13.43
CA ALA A 47 3.12 -6.48 -13.84
C ALA A 47 3.24 -7.99 -14.11
N ARG A 48 4.46 -8.55 -14.12
CA ARG A 48 4.68 -9.97 -14.44
C ARG A 48 3.89 -10.89 -13.50
N GLY A 49 3.40 -12.01 -14.04
CA GLY A 49 2.67 -13.03 -13.28
C GLY A 49 1.25 -12.63 -12.86
N LYS A 50 0.80 -11.40 -13.16
CA LYS A 50 -0.52 -10.88 -12.75
C LYS A 50 -1.51 -10.92 -13.90
N ARG A 51 -2.78 -11.05 -13.56
CA ARG A 51 -3.91 -10.73 -14.45
C ARG A 51 -4.29 -9.27 -14.27
N SER A 52 -4.87 -8.64 -15.28
CA SER A 52 -5.36 -7.26 -15.20
C SER A 52 -6.87 -7.21 -15.46
N LEU A 53 -7.55 -6.32 -14.75
CA LEU A 53 -8.95 -5.97 -14.92
C LEU A 53 -9.05 -4.44 -14.86
N ALA A 54 -9.68 -3.80 -15.84
CA ALA A 54 -9.90 -2.37 -15.80
C ALA A 54 -11.29 -2.06 -15.22
N LEU A 55 -11.35 -1.22 -14.17
CA LEU A 55 -12.59 -0.76 -13.55
C LEU A 55 -12.58 0.76 -13.38
N ASP A 56 -13.76 1.34 -13.52
CA ASP A 56 -14.02 2.72 -13.14
C ASP A 56 -14.63 2.75 -11.74
N LEU A 57 -13.78 2.92 -10.74
CA LEU A 57 -14.20 2.95 -9.34
C LEU A 57 -14.95 4.23 -8.97
N GLN A 58 -14.96 5.25 -9.82
CA GLN A 58 -15.77 6.46 -9.60
C GLN A 58 -17.24 6.20 -9.88
N ARG A 59 -17.55 5.17 -10.67
CA ARG A 59 -18.93 4.74 -10.92
C ARG A 59 -19.39 3.72 -9.89
N PRO A 60 -20.63 3.84 -9.36
CA PRO A 60 -21.16 2.89 -8.37
C PRO A 60 -21.07 1.43 -8.82
N GLN A 61 -21.25 1.17 -10.12
CA GLN A 61 -21.16 -0.18 -10.69
C GLN A 61 -19.73 -0.73 -10.61
N GLY A 62 -18.71 0.10 -10.88
CA GLY A 62 -17.32 -0.33 -10.78
C GLY A 62 -16.88 -0.57 -9.33
N ALA A 63 -17.31 0.29 -8.41
CA ALA A 63 -17.12 0.07 -6.97
C ALA A 63 -17.81 -1.23 -6.50
N ALA A 64 -19.04 -1.50 -6.96
CA ALA A 64 -19.77 -2.73 -6.63
C ALA A 64 -19.07 -3.99 -7.16
N VAL A 65 -18.46 -3.94 -8.35
CA VAL A 65 -17.65 -5.05 -8.87
C VAL A 65 -16.43 -5.30 -7.98
N LEU A 66 -15.68 -4.27 -7.62
CA LEU A 66 -14.52 -4.42 -6.73
C LEU A 66 -14.94 -5.00 -5.38
N ARG A 67 -16.02 -4.49 -4.79
CA ARG A 67 -16.58 -4.99 -3.53
C ARG A 67 -16.90 -6.49 -3.59
N ARG A 68 -17.56 -6.95 -4.67
CA ARG A 68 -17.84 -8.39 -4.90
C ARG A 68 -16.57 -9.23 -5.07
N LEU A 69 -15.52 -8.67 -5.68
CA LEU A 69 -14.23 -9.35 -5.78
C LEU A 69 -13.58 -9.47 -4.41
N CYS A 70 -13.59 -8.40 -3.60
CA CYS A 70 -13.05 -8.39 -2.23
C CYS A 70 -13.79 -9.36 -1.30
N ALA A 71 -15.08 -9.59 -1.52
CA ALA A 71 -15.86 -10.61 -0.79
C ALA A 71 -15.32 -12.04 -0.96
N ARG A 72 -14.49 -12.30 -1.99
CA ARG A 72 -13.90 -13.62 -2.29
C ARG A 72 -12.37 -13.61 -2.31
N ALA A 73 -11.75 -12.47 -2.06
CA ALA A 73 -10.30 -12.34 -2.04
C ALA A 73 -9.77 -12.60 -0.63
N ASP A 74 -8.55 -13.12 -0.54
CA ASP A 74 -7.84 -13.22 0.73
C ASP A 74 -7.17 -11.89 1.08
N VAL A 75 -6.73 -11.13 0.07
CA VAL A 75 -5.95 -9.90 0.24
C VAL A 75 -6.41 -8.80 -0.71
N VAL A 76 -6.46 -7.57 -0.22
CA VAL A 76 -6.47 -6.36 -1.05
C VAL A 76 -5.25 -5.49 -0.74
N LEU A 77 -4.53 -5.07 -1.79
CA LEU A 77 -3.41 -4.14 -1.71
C LEU A 77 -3.90 -2.75 -2.15
N GLU A 78 -3.94 -1.80 -1.22
CA GLU A 78 -4.37 -0.42 -1.46
C GLU A 78 -3.16 0.55 -1.37
N PRO A 79 -2.71 1.14 -2.50
CA PRO A 79 -1.61 2.11 -2.49
C PRO A 79 -2.08 3.57 -2.38
N TYR A 80 -3.35 3.82 -2.07
CA TYR A 80 -3.93 5.15 -2.12
C TYR A 80 -3.71 5.96 -0.84
N ARG A 81 -3.95 7.27 -0.99
CA ARG A 81 -3.85 8.24 0.10
C ARG A 81 -4.98 8.01 1.09
N HIS A 82 -4.77 8.45 2.32
CA HIS A 82 -5.83 8.44 3.32
C HIS A 82 -7.14 9.08 2.81
N GLY A 83 -8.25 8.39 3.03
CA GLY A 83 -9.60 8.89 2.70
C GLY A 83 -10.05 8.62 1.27
N VAL A 84 -9.19 8.11 0.37
CA VAL A 84 -9.60 7.85 -1.03
C VAL A 84 -10.59 6.70 -1.09
N MET A 85 -10.27 5.56 -0.48
CA MET A 85 -11.14 4.38 -0.51
C MET A 85 -12.40 4.54 0.32
N GLU A 86 -12.34 5.32 1.41
CA GLU A 86 -13.51 5.67 2.22
C GLU A 86 -14.53 6.48 1.41
N LYS A 87 -14.07 7.47 0.62
CA LYS A 87 -14.95 8.23 -0.28
C LYS A 87 -15.62 7.35 -1.33
N LEU A 88 -14.94 6.29 -1.76
CA LEU A 88 -15.48 5.31 -2.71
C LEU A 88 -16.30 4.21 -2.04
N GLN A 89 -16.51 4.27 -0.72
CA GLN A 89 -17.21 3.24 0.07
C GLN A 89 -16.56 1.85 -0.03
N LEU A 90 -15.24 1.83 -0.16
CA LEU A 90 -14.41 0.64 -0.32
C LEU A 90 -13.29 0.57 0.75
N GLY A 91 -13.44 1.30 1.85
CA GLY A 91 -12.52 1.25 2.98
C GLY A 91 -12.57 -0.08 3.76
N PRO A 92 -11.60 -0.32 4.65
CA PRO A 92 -11.47 -1.58 5.40
C PRO A 92 -12.72 -1.88 6.22
N GLU A 93 -13.31 -0.89 6.90
CA GLU A 93 -14.52 -1.08 7.72
C GLU A 93 -15.70 -1.66 6.94
N ILE A 94 -15.87 -1.28 5.68
CA ILE A 94 -16.98 -1.75 4.84
C ILE A 94 -16.64 -3.13 4.29
N LEU A 95 -15.46 -3.28 3.68
CA LEU A 95 -15.09 -4.52 3.01
C LEU A 95 -14.91 -5.68 4.01
N GLN A 96 -14.41 -5.41 5.20
CA GLN A 96 -14.20 -6.43 6.23
C GLN A 96 -15.49 -6.82 6.97
N ARG A 97 -16.54 -5.98 6.95
CA ARG A 97 -17.88 -6.41 7.38
C ARG A 97 -18.46 -7.50 6.47
N GLU A 98 -18.16 -7.43 5.17
CA GLU A 98 -18.61 -8.44 4.20
C GLU A 98 -17.69 -9.66 4.11
N ASN A 99 -16.39 -9.44 4.28
CA ASN A 99 -15.41 -10.50 4.34
C ASN A 99 -14.52 -10.31 5.58
N PRO A 100 -14.93 -10.87 6.73
CA PRO A 100 -14.16 -10.79 7.97
C PRO A 100 -12.82 -11.53 7.93
N ARG A 101 -12.47 -12.19 6.81
CA ARG A 101 -11.17 -12.83 6.59
C ARG A 101 -10.27 -12.03 5.65
N LEU A 102 -10.75 -10.91 5.11
CA LEU A 102 -10.01 -10.08 4.18
C LEU A 102 -8.83 -9.39 4.87
N ILE A 103 -7.63 -9.66 4.37
CA ILE A 103 -6.43 -8.90 4.72
C ILE A 103 -6.41 -7.63 3.89
N TYR A 104 -6.61 -6.50 4.55
CA TYR A 104 -6.60 -5.20 3.92
C TYR A 104 -5.25 -4.52 4.16
N ALA A 105 -4.37 -4.56 3.16
CA ALA A 105 -3.01 -4.02 3.26
C ALA A 105 -2.90 -2.65 2.58
N ARG A 106 -2.70 -1.59 3.38
CA ARG A 106 -2.44 -0.24 2.88
C ARG A 106 -0.95 -0.01 2.69
N LEU A 107 -0.58 0.52 1.54
CA LEU A 107 0.79 0.84 1.13
C LEU A 107 0.86 2.34 0.77
N SER A 108 0.71 3.20 1.77
CA SER A 108 0.57 4.65 1.57
C SER A 108 1.84 5.39 1.99
N GLY A 109 2.23 6.43 1.25
CA GLY A 109 3.54 7.06 1.46
C GLY A 109 3.77 7.62 2.88
N PHE A 110 2.85 8.45 3.37
CA PHE A 110 2.90 9.07 4.70
C PHE A 110 1.99 8.40 5.73
N GLY A 111 1.30 7.32 5.35
CA GLY A 111 0.36 6.62 6.21
C GLY A 111 -1.00 7.31 6.35
N GLN A 112 -1.76 6.95 7.38
CA GLN A 112 -3.20 7.26 7.50
C GLN A 112 -3.56 8.40 8.46
N SER A 113 -2.61 8.92 9.24
CA SER A 113 -2.83 10.05 10.15
C SER A 113 -1.64 11.02 10.14
N GLY A 114 -1.74 12.13 10.88
CA GLY A 114 -0.74 13.19 10.90
C GLY A 114 -0.83 14.13 9.69
N ARG A 115 -0.02 15.21 9.72
CA ARG A 115 -0.12 16.36 8.80
C ARG A 115 0.03 16.01 7.32
N PHE A 116 0.78 14.95 7.02
CA PHE A 116 1.11 14.55 5.64
C PHE A 116 0.24 13.40 5.09
N SER A 117 -0.70 12.86 5.87
CA SER A 117 -1.56 11.73 5.47
C SER A 117 -2.33 11.94 4.16
N LYS A 118 -2.69 13.19 3.85
CA LYS A 118 -3.40 13.57 2.61
C LYS A 118 -2.45 13.97 1.47
N THR A 119 -1.14 14.05 1.74
CA THR A 119 -0.11 14.46 0.78
C THR A 119 0.37 13.27 -0.05
N ALA A 120 0.74 13.52 -1.32
CA ALA A 120 1.33 12.48 -2.15
C ALA A 120 2.74 12.12 -1.62
N GLY A 121 3.00 10.84 -1.36
CA GLY A 121 4.31 10.36 -0.96
C GLY A 121 5.10 9.86 -2.16
N HIS A 122 5.93 10.72 -2.73
CA HIS A 122 6.90 10.36 -3.75
C HIS A 122 8.29 10.23 -3.12
N ASP A 123 9.14 9.41 -3.73
CA ASP A 123 10.56 9.25 -3.41
C ASP A 123 11.28 10.59 -3.14
N ILE A 124 11.06 11.58 -4.01
CA ILE A 124 11.64 12.93 -3.85
C ILE A 124 11.17 13.65 -2.57
N ASN A 125 9.92 13.41 -2.14
CA ASN A 125 9.39 14.01 -0.91
C ASN A 125 10.06 13.38 0.31
N PHE A 126 10.28 12.06 0.30
CA PHE A 126 11.00 11.38 1.37
C PHE A 126 12.47 11.79 1.40
N LEU A 127 13.10 11.95 0.23
CA LEU A 127 14.49 12.41 0.13
C LEU A 127 14.65 13.84 0.66
N ALA A 128 13.74 14.74 0.32
CA ALA A 128 13.75 16.11 0.81
C ALA A 128 13.50 16.20 2.33
N LEU A 129 12.47 15.51 2.82
CA LEU A 129 12.11 15.53 4.26
C LEU A 129 13.11 14.78 5.14
N SER A 130 13.86 13.83 4.58
CA SER A 130 14.93 13.14 5.28
C SER A 130 16.26 13.90 5.24
N GLY A 131 16.32 15.12 4.70
CA GLY A 131 17.59 15.84 4.54
C GLY A 131 18.59 15.16 3.60
N GLY A 132 18.26 14.01 2.99
CA GLY A 132 19.08 13.32 2.00
C GLY A 132 19.25 14.14 0.71
N ARG A 133 18.30 15.02 0.41
CA ARG A 133 18.42 15.98 -0.70
C ARG A 133 19.54 17.01 -0.46
N ASN A 134 19.88 17.28 0.81
CA ASN A 134 20.98 18.19 1.16
C ASN A 134 22.36 17.49 1.12
N SER A 135 22.41 16.19 0.84
CA SER A 135 23.65 15.40 0.71
C SER A 135 24.13 15.26 -0.74
N ILE A 136 23.41 15.85 -1.70
CA ILE A 136 23.76 15.88 -3.13
C ILE A 136 24.26 17.31 -3.44
N PRO A 137 25.58 17.55 -3.49
CA PRO A 137 26.15 18.91 -3.48
C PRO A 137 25.81 19.75 -4.72
N GLU A 138 25.44 19.12 -5.83
CA GLU A 138 25.51 19.77 -7.16
C GLU A 138 24.26 20.51 -7.62
N PHE A 139 23.11 20.42 -6.94
CA PHE A 139 21.86 20.90 -7.56
C PHE A 139 21.27 22.21 -7.04
N PHE A 140 21.40 22.61 -5.76
CA PHE A 140 20.91 23.92 -5.28
C PHE A 140 21.56 24.32 -3.93
N PRO A 141 22.04 25.57 -3.75
CA PRO A 141 22.51 26.03 -2.45
C PRO A 141 21.29 26.37 -1.58
N VAL A 142 21.04 25.56 -0.54
CA VAL A 142 20.05 25.89 0.51
C VAL A 142 20.79 25.87 1.84
N ALA A 143 20.74 27.00 2.56
CA ALA A 143 21.43 27.17 3.84
C ALA A 143 20.99 26.12 4.87
N PHE A 144 21.98 25.54 5.55
CA PHE A 144 21.82 24.50 6.57
C PHE A 144 20.95 24.96 7.74
N SER A 145 20.00 24.12 8.17
CA SER A 145 19.46 24.14 9.53
C SER A 145 20.00 22.91 10.27
N THR A 146 20.70 23.14 11.37
CA THR A 146 21.54 22.20 12.13
C THR A 146 20.77 21.19 12.99
N ASN A 147 19.48 20.94 12.75
CA ASN A 147 18.74 19.96 13.54
C ASN A 147 18.94 18.54 13.01
N GLY A 148 20.05 17.94 13.43
CA GLY A 148 20.39 16.54 13.21
C GLY A 148 19.47 15.60 13.98
N ALA A 149 18.45 15.07 13.30
CA ALA A 149 17.80 13.80 13.64
C ALA A 149 16.88 13.37 12.49
N VAL A 150 17.45 13.06 11.33
CA VAL A 150 16.70 12.38 10.28
C VAL A 150 16.59 10.92 10.70
N GLY A 151 15.41 10.52 11.17
CA GLY A 151 15.13 9.13 11.47
C GLY A 151 15.31 8.26 10.23
N LYS A 152 16.08 7.19 10.32
CA LYS A 152 16.01 6.11 9.33
C LYS A 152 14.64 5.44 9.54
N SER A 153 13.80 5.28 8.52
CA SER A 153 12.78 4.22 8.56
C SER A 153 13.57 2.92 8.73
N SER A 154 13.51 2.33 9.93
CA SER A 154 14.44 1.26 10.27
C SER A 154 14.06 0.01 9.48
N ARG A 155 15.04 -0.67 8.87
CA ARG A 155 14.82 -1.97 8.18
C ARG A 155 13.98 -2.93 9.03
N THR A 156 14.11 -2.84 10.35
CA THR A 156 13.34 -3.56 11.36
C THR A 156 11.83 -3.36 11.24
N GLU A 157 11.33 -2.15 10.96
CA GLU A 157 9.90 -1.88 10.83
C GLU A 157 9.29 -2.49 9.58
N PHE A 158 10.02 -2.44 8.47
CA PHE A 158 9.62 -3.10 7.23
C PHE A 158 9.56 -4.63 7.42
N ILE A 159 10.60 -5.20 8.04
CA ILE A 159 10.66 -6.63 8.36
C ILE A 159 9.51 -7.02 9.29
N ARG A 160 9.22 -6.21 10.32
CA ARG A 160 8.12 -6.45 11.25
C ARG A 160 6.77 -6.45 10.53
N TRP A 161 6.52 -5.45 9.68
CA TRP A 161 5.27 -5.37 8.93
C TRP A 161 5.10 -6.57 7.99
N TRP A 162 6.15 -6.94 7.24
CA TRP A 162 6.13 -8.11 6.36
C TRP A 162 5.95 -9.43 7.11
N SER A 163 6.64 -9.58 8.24
CA SER A 163 6.48 -10.77 9.10
C SER A 163 5.03 -10.91 9.58
N THR A 164 4.43 -9.82 10.07
CA THR A 164 3.02 -9.84 10.49
C THR A 164 2.07 -10.05 9.32
N PHE A 165 2.34 -9.47 8.15
CA PHE A 165 1.57 -9.71 6.94
C PHE A 165 1.57 -11.18 6.54
N LEU A 166 2.75 -11.80 6.47
CA LEU A 166 2.92 -13.23 6.15
C LEU A 166 2.26 -14.13 7.20
N HIS A 167 2.37 -13.78 8.48
CA HIS A 167 1.68 -14.51 9.55
C HIS A 167 0.15 -14.48 9.38
N ASN A 168 -0.41 -13.32 9.05
CA ASN A 168 -1.85 -13.19 8.81
C ASN A 168 -2.29 -13.93 7.53
N LEU A 169 -1.43 -14.00 6.50
CA LEU A 169 -1.69 -14.78 5.29
C LEU A 169 -1.81 -16.28 5.58
N ASP A 170 -0.93 -16.82 6.43
CA ASP A 170 -0.95 -18.23 6.83
C ASP A 170 -2.22 -18.56 7.62
N GLY A 171 -2.56 -17.71 8.60
CA GLY A 171 -3.78 -17.85 9.39
C GLY A 171 -5.07 -17.56 8.61
N ARG A 172 -4.99 -16.81 7.50
CA ARG A 172 -6.14 -16.20 6.78
C ARG A 172 -7.05 -15.39 7.70
N TRP A 173 -6.43 -14.56 8.53
CA TRP A 173 -7.11 -13.72 9.53
C TRP A 173 -7.50 -12.39 8.89
N GLY A 174 -8.74 -11.95 9.12
CA GLY A 174 -9.14 -10.60 8.72
C GLY A 174 -8.43 -9.58 9.58
N VAL A 175 -7.57 -8.82 8.95
CA VAL A 175 -6.82 -7.74 9.57
C VAL A 175 -6.70 -6.60 8.59
N HIS A 176 -6.65 -5.37 9.07
CA HIS A 176 -6.19 -4.25 8.26
C HIS A 176 -4.92 -3.68 8.86
N GLY A 177 -4.00 -3.27 7.99
CA GLY A 177 -2.72 -2.72 8.40
C GLY A 177 -2.22 -1.74 7.38
N CYS A 178 -1.49 -0.72 7.84
CA CYS A 178 -0.86 0.24 6.98
C CYS A 178 0.66 0.12 7.07
N TRP A 179 1.31 0.14 5.92
CA TRP A 179 2.72 0.42 5.80
C TRP A 179 2.93 1.75 5.10
N SER A 180 3.98 2.43 5.52
CA SER A 180 4.37 3.75 5.06
C SER A 180 5.86 3.96 5.21
N ILE A 181 6.44 4.74 4.31
CA ILE A 181 7.86 5.06 4.28
C ILE A 181 8.22 6.10 5.36
N GLY A 182 7.22 6.82 5.87
CA GLY A 182 7.37 7.94 6.80
C GLY A 182 8.31 7.67 7.98
N THR A 183 9.21 8.62 8.20
CA THR A 183 10.10 8.74 9.36
C THR A 183 9.30 8.69 10.67
N PRO A 184 9.81 8.07 11.75
CA PRO A 184 9.15 8.08 13.07
C PRO A 184 8.79 9.50 13.55
N VAL A 185 9.61 10.51 13.22
CA VAL A 185 9.39 11.91 13.61
C VAL A 185 8.20 12.59 12.90
N LEU A 186 7.68 11.98 11.82
CA LEU A 186 6.57 12.52 11.03
C LEU A 186 5.26 11.76 11.24
N GLN A 187 5.26 10.70 12.04
CA GLN A 187 4.10 9.83 12.26
C GLN A 187 3.66 9.81 13.72
N ALA A 188 2.35 9.75 13.93
CA ALA A 188 1.80 9.24 15.19
C ALA A 188 2.08 7.73 15.26
N ALA A 189 2.38 7.22 16.46
CA ALA A 189 2.84 5.86 16.73
C ALA A 189 1.90 4.71 16.25
N ASP A 190 0.72 5.02 15.75
CA ASP A 190 -0.41 4.10 15.58
C ASP A 190 -0.61 3.57 14.13
N GLN A 191 0.28 3.91 13.19
CA GLN A 191 0.05 3.61 11.75
C GLN A 191 0.77 2.37 11.22
N ARG A 192 1.40 1.59 12.08
CA ARG A 192 2.28 0.46 11.70
C ARG A 192 1.83 -0.86 12.31
N THR A 193 0.66 -0.86 12.92
CA THR A 193 0.03 -1.99 13.60
C THR A 193 -1.04 -2.59 12.70
N TRP A 194 -1.22 -3.91 12.83
CA TRP A 194 -2.33 -4.62 12.22
C TRP A 194 -3.47 -4.67 13.24
N THR A 195 -4.64 -4.18 12.86
CA THR A 195 -5.84 -4.21 13.68
C THR A 195 -6.65 -5.44 13.28
N LYS A 196 -6.97 -6.30 14.26
CA LYS A 196 -7.91 -7.40 14.05
C LYS A 196 -9.32 -6.84 13.89
N VAL A 197 -10.06 -7.44 12.96
CA VAL A 197 -11.49 -7.18 12.71
C VAL A 197 -12.32 -7.91 13.74
#